data_AF-A0A917J516-F1
#
_entry.id   AF-A0A917J516-F1
#
_cell.length_a   1.000
_cell.length_b   1.000
_cell.length_c   1.000
_cell.angle_alpha   90.00
_cell.angle_beta   90.00
_cell.angle_gamma   90.00
#
_symmetry.space_group_name_H-M   'P 1'
#
loop_
_entity.id
_entity.type
_entity.pdbx_description
1 polymer ?
#
loop_
_entity_poly.entity_id
_entity_poly.type
_entity_poly.pdbx_seq_one_letter_code
_entity_poly.pdbx_strand_id
1 'polypeptide(L)'
;MYASYQTDAATIQQLQPRLSNRTVEVFLGTWCGDSRREVPRLIKVLQEAHFDTSHLTLIFTGNEPDLYKQSPQHEERGRFIHRVPTIIVYNNGKEEGRIVETPVTSLEKDLLAIVSGVDYTPKYIAARYWQQQVKAKDKLMGAGQLQQTATALKPLCKSAGELNGLGYVLMGQKKYSEAINVLAVNTLLYPENYNTYDSLAEAYAKAGDVENARSYYRKALELNPKATHAAEQLAVLQ
;
A
#
# COMPACT_ATOMS: atom_id res chain seq x y z
N MET A 1 -21.08 7.96 -6.31
CA MET A 1 -21.08 7.92 -4.82
C MET A 1 -22.26 7.08 -4.38
N TYR A 2 -22.16 6.31 -3.29
CA TYR A 2 -23.18 5.42 -2.70
C TYR A 2 -24.45 5.13 -3.53
N ALA A 3 -25.35 6.10 -3.65
CA ALA A 3 -26.61 6.02 -4.40
C ALA A 3 -26.46 5.58 -5.86
N SER A 4 -25.40 6.02 -6.56
CA SER A 4 -25.17 5.75 -7.97
C SER A 4 -24.52 4.39 -8.25
N TYR A 5 -24.07 3.68 -7.21
CA TYR A 5 -23.42 2.38 -7.38
C TYR A 5 -24.47 1.29 -7.48
N GLN A 6 -24.49 0.53 -8.57
CA GLN A 6 -25.38 -0.62 -8.75
C GLN A 6 -24.61 -1.88 -8.42
N THR A 7 -25.12 -2.65 -7.47
CA THR A 7 -24.57 -3.92 -7.02
C THR A 7 -24.98 -5.06 -7.96
N ASP A 8 -24.21 -6.13 -7.94
CA ASP A 8 -24.57 -7.37 -8.64
C ASP A 8 -25.43 -8.26 -7.74
N ALA A 9 -26.76 -8.18 -7.91
CA ALA A 9 -27.74 -8.91 -7.09
C ALA A 9 -27.48 -10.42 -7.00
N ALA A 10 -27.01 -11.05 -8.10
CA ALA A 10 -26.71 -12.48 -8.12
C ALA A 10 -25.49 -12.83 -7.24
N THR A 11 -24.50 -11.94 -7.18
CA THR A 11 -23.33 -12.10 -6.31
C THR A 11 -23.67 -11.77 -4.86
N ILE A 12 -24.53 -10.77 -4.61
CA ILE A 12 -25.03 -10.43 -3.26
C ILE A 12 -25.74 -11.63 -2.62
N GLN A 13 -26.61 -12.31 -3.37
CA GLN A 13 -27.33 -13.49 -2.88
C GLN A 13 -26.37 -14.63 -2.47
N GLN A 14 -25.23 -14.76 -3.14
CA GLN A 14 -24.20 -15.74 -2.79
C GLN A 14 -23.36 -15.32 -1.58
N LEU A 15 -23.13 -14.01 -1.42
CA LEU A 15 -22.37 -13.43 -0.30
C LEU A 15 -23.10 -13.55 1.03
N GLN A 16 -24.41 -13.28 1.07
CA GLN A 16 -25.20 -13.22 2.29
C GLN A 16 -24.98 -14.41 3.25
N PRO A 17 -25.16 -15.68 2.85
CA PRO A 17 -24.96 -16.81 3.76
C PRO A 17 -23.49 -17.04 4.15
N ARG A 18 -22.54 -16.47 3.38
CA ARG A 18 -21.10 -16.62 3.64
C ARG A 18 -20.59 -15.56 4.59
N LEU A 19 -21.16 -14.36 4.62
CA LEU A 19 -20.65 -13.27 5.46
C LEU A 19 -21.06 -13.36 6.94
N SER A 20 -22.06 -14.17 7.29
CA SER A 20 -22.67 -14.23 8.64
C SER A 20 -21.71 -14.49 9.81
N ASN A 21 -20.60 -15.20 9.57
CA ASN A 21 -19.59 -15.52 10.61
C ASN A 21 -18.26 -14.79 10.40
N ARG A 22 -18.24 -13.72 9.58
CA ARG A 22 -17.02 -12.95 9.30
C ARG A 22 -17.03 -11.62 10.02
N THR A 23 -15.82 -11.13 10.30
CA THR A 23 -15.61 -9.72 10.65
C THR A 23 -14.86 -9.02 9.52
N VAL A 24 -15.12 -7.72 9.38
CA VAL A 24 -14.51 -6.89 8.33
C VAL A 24 -13.83 -5.69 8.99
N GLU A 25 -12.54 -5.53 8.76
CA GLU A 25 -11.79 -4.33 9.13
C GLU A 25 -11.49 -3.50 7.87
N VAL A 26 -11.70 -2.19 7.91
CA VAL A 26 -11.42 -1.29 6.79
C VAL A 26 -10.49 -0.18 7.25
N PHE A 27 -9.25 -0.20 6.76
CA PHE A 27 -8.31 0.90 6.92
C PHE A 27 -8.56 1.94 5.83
N LEU A 28 -8.89 3.17 6.18
CA LEU A 28 -9.25 4.22 5.21
C LEU A 28 -8.65 5.58 5.56
N GLY A 29 -8.54 6.46 4.56
CA GLY A 29 -8.16 7.86 4.74
C GLY A 29 -9.16 8.78 4.04
N THR A 30 -9.75 9.75 4.74
CA THR A 30 -10.73 10.68 4.14
C THR A 30 -10.13 11.56 3.05
N TRP A 31 -8.81 11.78 3.11
CA TRP A 31 -7.99 12.46 2.12
C TRP A 31 -7.78 11.64 0.84
N CYS A 32 -7.98 10.32 0.87
CA CYS A 32 -7.74 9.44 -0.26
C CYS A 32 -8.96 9.35 -1.20
N GLY A 33 -8.75 9.58 -2.49
CA GLY A 33 -9.79 9.46 -3.52
C GLY A 33 -10.40 8.06 -3.60
N ASP A 34 -9.58 7.01 -3.51
CA ASP A 34 -10.05 5.63 -3.54
C ASP A 34 -10.85 5.27 -2.29
N SER A 35 -10.48 5.80 -1.13
CA SER A 35 -11.24 5.57 0.12
C SER A 35 -12.63 6.19 0.02
N ARG A 36 -12.70 7.43 -0.47
CA ARG A 36 -13.98 8.13 -0.73
C ARG A 36 -14.84 7.43 -1.79
N ARG A 37 -14.22 6.66 -2.69
CA ARG A 37 -14.92 5.96 -3.76
C ARG A 37 -15.38 4.55 -3.33
N GLU A 38 -14.49 3.74 -2.81
CA GLU A 38 -14.75 2.31 -2.57
C GLU A 38 -15.41 2.04 -1.21
N VAL A 39 -15.11 2.81 -0.16
CA VAL A 39 -15.71 2.54 1.16
C VAL A 39 -17.24 2.70 1.14
N PRO A 40 -17.82 3.78 0.60
CA PRO A 40 -19.29 3.87 0.52
C PRO A 40 -19.91 2.73 -0.32
N ARG A 41 -19.22 2.28 -1.37
CA ARG A 41 -19.69 1.17 -2.19
C ARG A 41 -19.65 -0.16 -1.43
N LEU A 42 -18.59 -0.39 -0.66
CA LEU A 42 -18.48 -1.54 0.24
C LEU A 42 -19.64 -1.55 1.24
N ILE A 43 -19.94 -0.41 1.87
CA ILE A 43 -21.05 -0.30 2.81
C ILE A 43 -22.37 -0.69 2.14
N LYS A 44 -22.60 -0.26 0.89
CA LYS A 44 -23.78 -0.67 0.12
C LYS A 44 -23.83 -2.18 -0.10
N VAL A 45 -22.72 -2.78 -0.52
CA VAL A 45 -22.60 -4.25 -0.71
C VAL A 45 -22.90 -5.00 0.59
N LEU A 46 -22.32 -4.56 1.72
CA LEU A 46 -22.53 -5.20 3.03
C LEU A 46 -23.98 -5.05 3.51
N GLN A 47 -24.61 -3.88 3.31
CA GLN A 47 -26.01 -3.66 3.66
C GLN A 47 -26.95 -4.57 2.86
N GLU A 48 -26.77 -4.65 1.54
CA GLU A 48 -27.60 -5.50 0.68
C GLU A 48 -27.34 -6.99 0.90
N ALA A 49 -26.15 -7.37 1.35
CA ALA A 49 -25.84 -8.73 1.79
C ALA A 49 -26.30 -9.03 3.23
N HIS A 50 -27.03 -8.12 3.88
CA HIS A 50 -27.52 -8.25 5.26
C HIS A 50 -26.40 -8.55 6.28
N PHE A 51 -25.22 -7.96 6.10
CA PHE A 51 -24.11 -8.09 7.02
C PHE A 51 -24.42 -7.40 8.35
N ASP A 52 -24.13 -8.06 9.47
CA ASP A 52 -24.22 -7.44 10.79
C ASP A 52 -23.11 -6.40 10.95
N THR A 53 -23.49 -5.12 10.96
CA THR A 53 -22.55 -4.00 11.06
C THR A 53 -21.82 -3.94 12.41
N SER A 54 -22.28 -4.67 13.43
CA SER A 54 -21.52 -4.85 14.68
C SER A 54 -20.16 -5.55 14.45
N HIS A 55 -20.02 -6.28 13.33
CA HIS A 55 -18.81 -6.96 12.90
C HIS A 55 -17.99 -6.16 11.88
N LEU A 56 -18.35 -4.90 11.61
CA LEU A 56 -17.60 -3.97 10.76
C LEU A 56 -16.83 -2.96 11.61
N THR A 57 -15.52 -2.87 11.41
CA THR A 57 -14.67 -1.84 12.04
C THR A 57 -14.05 -0.93 10.98
N LEU A 58 -14.20 0.39 11.14
CA LEU A 58 -13.55 1.39 10.29
C LEU A 58 -12.38 2.02 11.04
N ILE A 59 -11.17 1.89 10.50
CA ILE A 59 -9.94 2.42 11.09
C ILE A 59 -9.39 3.55 10.22
N PHE A 60 -9.41 4.78 10.74
CA PHE A 60 -8.96 5.97 10.01
C PHE A 60 -7.46 6.18 10.11
N THR A 61 -6.84 6.60 9.01
CA THR A 61 -5.40 6.76 8.89
C THR A 61 -4.99 8.18 8.47
N GLY A 62 -3.84 8.63 8.97
CA GLY A 62 -3.27 9.95 8.71
C GLY A 62 -2.64 10.12 7.33
N ASN A 63 -2.47 11.37 6.90
CA ASN A 63 -1.71 11.76 5.71
C ASN A 63 -0.46 12.59 6.04
N GLU A 64 -0.24 12.90 7.32
CA GLU A 64 0.94 13.66 7.74
C GLU A 64 2.20 12.82 7.56
N PRO A 65 3.37 13.39 7.24
CA PRO A 65 4.58 12.63 6.94
C PRO A 65 4.92 11.55 7.99
N ASP A 66 4.84 11.88 9.28
CA ASP A 66 5.17 10.97 10.37
C ASP A 66 4.01 10.05 10.81
N LEU A 67 2.81 10.25 10.25
CA LEU A 67 1.61 9.45 10.52
C LEU A 67 0.99 8.88 9.23
N TYR A 68 1.77 8.85 8.15
CA TYR A 68 1.29 8.49 6.82
C TYR A 68 0.76 7.06 6.81
N LYS A 69 -0.53 6.90 6.54
CA LYS A 69 -1.29 5.63 6.60
C LYS A 69 -1.21 4.89 7.95
N GLN A 70 -0.92 5.62 9.04
CA GLN A 70 -0.99 5.10 10.41
C GLN A 70 -2.28 5.58 11.07
N SER A 71 -2.86 4.74 11.92
CA SER A 71 -4.05 5.08 12.70
C SER A 71 -3.68 5.59 14.11
N PRO A 72 -4.56 6.35 14.78
CA PRO A 72 -4.22 7.03 16.03
C PRO A 72 -3.76 6.10 17.16
N GLN A 73 -4.27 4.86 17.22
CA GLN A 73 -3.86 3.87 18.22
C GLN A 73 -2.97 2.77 17.63
N HIS A 74 -2.47 2.98 16.42
CA HIS A 74 -1.59 2.05 15.71
C HIS A 74 -2.20 0.67 15.39
N GLU A 75 -3.50 0.61 15.17
CA GLU A 75 -4.23 -0.58 14.73
C GLU A 75 -3.70 -1.15 13.40
N GLU A 76 -2.99 -0.35 12.58
CA GLU A 76 -2.35 -0.83 11.35
C GLU A 76 -1.15 -1.75 11.59
N ARG A 77 -0.57 -1.73 12.81
CA ARG A 77 0.64 -2.50 13.12
C ARG A 77 0.38 -3.99 12.97
N GLY A 78 1.28 -4.66 12.25
CA GLY A 78 1.13 -6.09 11.92
C GLY A 78 0.08 -6.40 10.85
N ARG A 79 -0.71 -5.43 10.38
CA ARG A 79 -1.75 -5.63 9.36
C ARG A 79 -1.27 -5.39 7.93
N PHE A 80 -0.06 -4.86 7.74
CA PHE A 80 0.55 -4.55 6.44
C PHE A 80 -0.31 -3.61 5.57
N ILE A 81 -0.59 -2.42 6.12
CA ILE A 81 -1.38 -1.38 5.45
C ILE A 81 -0.45 -0.45 4.66
N HIS A 82 -0.22 -0.77 3.38
CA HIS A 82 0.58 0.07 2.47
C HIS A 82 -0.26 0.96 1.55
N ARG A 83 -1.57 0.73 1.52
CA ARG A 83 -2.55 1.39 0.66
C ARG A 83 -3.85 1.59 1.42
N VAL A 84 -4.59 2.62 1.08
CA VAL A 84 -5.93 2.85 1.62
C VAL A 84 -6.90 3.12 0.47
N PRO A 85 -8.13 2.58 0.50
CA PRO A 85 -8.64 1.72 1.56
C PRO A 85 -8.03 0.32 1.49
N THR A 86 -7.83 -0.34 2.63
CA THR A 86 -7.56 -1.78 2.68
C THR A 86 -8.69 -2.43 3.46
N ILE A 87 -9.40 -3.35 2.80
CA ILE A 87 -10.55 -4.07 3.35
C ILE A 87 -10.06 -5.47 3.68
N ILE A 88 -10.15 -5.90 4.93
CA ILE A 88 -9.67 -7.20 5.38
C ILE A 88 -10.84 -8.00 5.94
N VAL A 89 -10.96 -9.24 5.49
CA VAL A 89 -12.02 -10.17 5.92
C VAL A 89 -11.40 -11.24 6.81
N TYR A 90 -12.00 -11.46 7.97
CA TYR A 90 -11.59 -12.43 8.96
C TYR A 90 -12.68 -13.47 9.21
N ASN A 91 -12.25 -14.70 9.50
CA ASN A 91 -13.10 -15.78 9.99
C ASN A 91 -12.45 -16.35 11.25
N ASN A 92 -13.15 -16.27 12.38
CA ASN A 92 -12.63 -16.67 13.70
C ASN A 92 -11.25 -16.07 14.01
N GLY A 93 -11.05 -14.79 13.69
CA GLY A 93 -9.80 -14.05 13.93
C GLY A 93 -8.67 -14.35 12.94
N LYS A 94 -8.83 -15.31 12.01
CA LYS A 94 -7.87 -15.59 10.94
C LYS A 94 -8.24 -14.79 9.69
N GLU A 95 -7.28 -14.09 9.12
CA GLU A 95 -7.47 -13.40 7.83
C GLU A 95 -7.75 -14.42 6.72
N GLU A 96 -8.92 -14.31 6.08
CA GLU A 96 -9.27 -15.08 4.87
C GLU A 96 -8.73 -14.40 3.61
N GLY A 97 -8.72 -13.06 3.59
CA GLY A 97 -8.22 -12.30 2.46
C GLY A 97 -8.49 -10.80 2.61
N ARG A 98 -8.07 -10.02 1.61
CA ARG A 98 -8.20 -8.56 1.62
C ARG A 98 -8.33 -7.96 0.24
N ILE A 99 -9.04 -6.84 0.11
CA ILE A 99 -9.03 -5.98 -1.08
C ILE A 99 -8.15 -4.77 -0.79
N VAL A 100 -7.23 -4.44 -1.70
CA VAL A 100 -6.25 -3.37 -1.50
C VAL A 100 -6.46 -2.24 -2.51
N GLU A 101 -6.80 -1.05 -1.98
CA GLU A 101 -7.13 0.21 -2.66
C GLU A 101 -8.38 0.16 -3.54
N THR A 102 -8.42 -0.80 -4.48
CA THR A 102 -9.52 -1.04 -5.41
C THR A 102 -9.67 -2.53 -5.70
N PRO A 103 -10.89 -3.00 -6.01
CA PRO A 103 -11.09 -4.40 -6.40
C PRO A 103 -10.34 -4.74 -7.70
N VAL A 104 -10.00 -6.00 -7.85
CA VAL A 104 -9.46 -6.61 -9.07
C VAL A 104 -10.57 -6.73 -10.11
N THR A 105 -11.75 -7.22 -9.72
CA THR A 105 -12.91 -7.36 -10.61
C THR A 105 -14.05 -6.44 -10.20
N SER A 106 -14.62 -6.64 -9.02
CA SER A 106 -15.62 -5.78 -8.39
C SER A 106 -15.61 -6.05 -6.89
N LEU A 107 -16.22 -5.18 -6.08
CA LEU A 107 -16.25 -5.41 -4.62
C LEU A 107 -16.96 -6.72 -4.29
N GLU A 108 -18.09 -6.99 -4.93
CA GLU A 108 -18.91 -8.18 -4.71
C GLU A 108 -18.15 -9.45 -5.11
N LYS A 109 -17.57 -9.48 -6.30
CA LYS A 109 -16.88 -10.67 -6.83
C LYS A 109 -15.59 -10.96 -6.08
N ASP A 110 -14.83 -9.92 -5.72
CA ASP A 110 -13.61 -10.07 -4.95
C ASP A 110 -13.92 -10.54 -3.51
N LEU A 111 -14.94 -9.95 -2.85
CA LEU A 111 -15.40 -10.43 -1.55
C LEU A 111 -15.87 -11.88 -1.63
N LEU A 112 -16.63 -12.24 -2.67
CA LEU A 112 -17.13 -13.61 -2.84
C LEU A 112 -15.99 -14.60 -3.01
N ALA A 113 -14.97 -14.26 -3.79
CA ALA A 113 -13.78 -15.09 -3.97
C ALA A 113 -13.06 -15.32 -2.62
N ILE A 114 -12.86 -14.26 -1.84
CA ILE A 114 -12.23 -14.31 -0.51
C ILE A 114 -13.01 -15.24 0.42
N VAL A 115 -14.32 -15.02 0.60
CA VAL A 115 -15.12 -15.79 1.57
C VAL A 115 -15.47 -17.20 1.09
N SER A 116 -15.25 -17.50 -0.20
CA SER A 116 -15.42 -18.85 -0.76
C SER A 116 -14.12 -19.65 -0.77
N GLY A 117 -13.00 -19.08 -0.33
CA GLY A 117 -11.70 -19.74 -0.33
C GLY A 117 -11.16 -20.04 -1.74
N VAL A 118 -11.61 -19.29 -2.74
CA VAL A 118 -11.09 -19.40 -4.12
C VAL A 118 -9.78 -18.61 -4.19
N ASP A 119 -8.85 -19.08 -5.02
CA ASP A 119 -7.58 -18.39 -5.26
C ASP A 119 -7.82 -16.91 -5.66
N TYR A 120 -7.38 -16.02 -4.78
CA TYR A 120 -7.55 -14.59 -4.92
C TYR A 120 -6.21 -13.88 -4.66
N THR A 121 -5.77 -13.08 -5.64
CA THR A 121 -4.58 -12.26 -5.52
C THR A 121 -4.97 -10.79 -5.56
N PRO A 122 -4.81 -10.02 -4.46
CA PRO A 122 -5.09 -8.60 -4.47
C PRO A 122 -4.11 -7.83 -5.36
N LYS A 123 -4.45 -6.58 -5.66
CA LYS A 123 -3.49 -5.63 -6.25
C LYS A 123 -2.25 -5.47 -5.35
N TYR A 124 -1.20 -4.90 -5.93
CA TYR A 124 0.08 -4.64 -5.27
C TYR A 124 0.89 -5.91 -4.94
N ILE A 125 1.11 -6.73 -5.96
CA ILE A 125 1.79 -8.03 -5.86
C ILE A 125 3.28 -7.85 -5.49
N ALA A 126 3.96 -6.84 -6.01
CA ALA A 126 5.36 -6.58 -5.68
C ALA A 126 5.51 -6.15 -4.21
N ALA A 127 4.59 -5.35 -3.69
CA ALA A 127 4.61 -4.96 -2.28
C ALA A 127 4.33 -6.18 -1.37
N ARG A 128 3.40 -7.06 -1.75
CA ARG A 128 3.16 -8.33 -1.03
C ARG A 128 4.35 -9.28 -1.11
N TYR A 129 4.99 -9.40 -2.27
CA TYR A 129 6.23 -10.16 -2.42
C TYR A 129 7.30 -9.62 -1.47
N TRP A 130 7.48 -8.29 -1.43
CA TRP A 130 8.41 -7.64 -0.52
C TRP A 130 8.16 -8.04 0.94
N GLN A 131 6.90 -7.93 1.38
CA GLN A 131 6.50 -8.29 2.74
C GLN A 131 6.92 -9.71 3.13
N GLN A 132 6.70 -10.67 2.22
CA GLN A 132 6.82 -12.10 2.47
C GLN A 132 8.24 -12.64 2.30
N GLN A 133 8.98 -12.13 1.32
CA GLN A 133 10.24 -12.74 0.87
C GLN A 133 11.48 -11.98 1.35
N VAL A 134 11.38 -10.68 1.61
CA VAL A 134 12.53 -9.87 2.01
C VAL A 134 12.70 -9.92 3.53
N LYS A 135 13.80 -10.52 4.01
CA LYS A 135 14.08 -10.70 5.45
C LYS A 135 14.93 -9.58 6.08
N ALA A 136 15.77 -8.91 5.29
CA ALA A 136 16.68 -7.87 5.76
C ALA A 136 15.95 -6.51 5.86
N LYS A 137 15.04 -6.38 6.83
CA LYS A 137 14.24 -5.16 7.01
C LYS A 137 14.94 -4.11 7.88
N ASP A 138 15.72 -4.56 8.86
CA ASP A 138 16.38 -3.67 9.83
C ASP A 138 17.81 -3.27 9.44
N LYS A 139 18.28 -3.65 8.24
CA LYS A 139 19.63 -3.38 7.75
C LYS A 139 19.61 -3.05 6.26
N LEU A 140 20.55 -2.24 5.81
CA LEU A 140 20.73 -1.97 4.39
C LEU A 140 21.18 -3.24 3.65
N MET A 141 20.55 -3.49 2.51
CA MET A 141 20.89 -4.60 1.64
C MET A 141 22.16 -4.27 0.84
N GLY A 142 23.01 -5.28 0.64
CA GLY A 142 24.14 -5.16 -0.28
C GLY A 142 23.69 -5.15 -1.74
N ALA A 143 24.52 -4.61 -2.64
CA ALA A 143 24.21 -4.45 -4.06
C ALA A 143 23.74 -5.75 -4.75
N GLY A 144 24.37 -6.89 -4.45
CA GLY A 144 23.96 -8.19 -5.00
C GLY A 144 22.55 -8.61 -4.57
N GLN A 145 22.18 -8.34 -3.31
CA GLN A 145 20.85 -8.65 -2.78
C GLN A 145 19.79 -7.71 -3.37
N LEU A 146 20.11 -6.42 -3.54
CA LEU A 146 19.24 -5.45 -4.22
C LEU A 146 18.97 -5.90 -5.67
N GLN A 147 20.01 -6.26 -6.41
CA GLN A 147 19.87 -6.72 -7.80
C GLN A 147 19.07 -8.03 -7.91
N GLN A 148 19.31 -9.00 -7.01
CA GLN A 148 18.53 -10.24 -6.96
C GLN A 148 17.05 -9.95 -6.70
N THR A 149 16.76 -9.06 -5.74
CA THR A 149 15.39 -8.68 -5.39
C THR A 149 14.71 -7.94 -6.55
N ALA A 150 15.41 -7.03 -7.21
CA ALA A 150 14.91 -6.34 -8.40
C ALA A 150 14.57 -7.32 -9.53
N THR A 151 15.45 -8.29 -9.81
CA THR A 151 15.19 -9.33 -10.82
C THR A 151 13.93 -10.14 -10.49
N ALA A 152 13.74 -10.52 -9.22
CA ALA A 152 12.55 -11.26 -8.79
C ALA A 152 11.26 -10.42 -8.85
N LEU A 153 11.34 -9.12 -8.60
CA LEU A 153 10.19 -8.20 -8.63
C LEU A 153 9.84 -7.69 -10.01
N LYS A 154 10.76 -7.73 -10.98
CA LYS A 154 10.55 -7.24 -12.35
C LYS A 154 9.27 -7.77 -13.03
N PRO A 155 8.92 -9.07 -12.97
CA PRO A 155 7.66 -9.55 -13.56
C PRO A 155 6.41 -9.19 -12.74
N LEU A 156 6.56 -8.76 -11.49
CA LEU A 156 5.45 -8.51 -10.55
C LEU A 156 5.10 -7.04 -10.43
N CYS A 157 6.08 -6.15 -10.54
CA CYS A 157 5.94 -4.72 -10.33
C CYS A 157 5.49 -4.04 -11.62
N LYS A 158 4.24 -3.55 -11.65
CA LYS A 158 3.66 -2.94 -12.85
C LYS A 158 4.05 -1.48 -13.05
N SER A 159 4.35 -0.76 -11.96
CA SER A 159 4.79 0.63 -12.02
C SER A 159 5.65 1.00 -10.81
N ALA A 160 6.48 2.04 -10.98
CA ALA A 160 7.29 2.60 -9.89
C ALA A 160 6.44 3.02 -8.69
N GLY A 161 5.20 3.44 -8.93
CA GLY A 161 4.28 3.92 -7.91
C GLY A 161 3.96 2.89 -6.83
N GLU A 162 4.02 1.59 -7.14
CA GLU A 162 3.75 0.51 -6.21
C GLU A 162 4.77 0.47 -5.06
N LEU A 163 6.05 0.24 -5.38
CA LEU A 163 7.14 0.22 -4.41
C LEU A 163 7.39 1.60 -3.80
N ASN A 164 7.14 2.68 -4.57
CA ASN A 164 7.21 4.04 -4.03
C ASN A 164 6.26 4.23 -2.87
N GLY A 165 4.98 3.86 -3.05
CA GLY A 165 3.98 3.96 -1.99
C GLY A 165 4.32 3.14 -0.75
N LEU A 166 4.96 1.97 -0.92
CA LEU A 166 5.48 1.18 0.20
C LEU A 166 6.64 1.90 0.92
N GLY A 167 7.57 2.49 0.17
CA GLY A 167 8.66 3.31 0.71
C GLY A 167 8.18 4.42 1.63
N TYR A 168 7.22 5.24 1.19
CA TYR A 168 6.66 6.33 2.02
C TYR A 168 5.97 5.83 3.30
N VAL A 169 5.26 4.69 3.22
CA VAL A 169 4.67 4.09 4.43
C VAL A 169 5.75 3.64 5.42
N LEU A 170 6.84 3.04 4.92
CA LEU A 170 7.97 2.64 5.76
C LEU A 170 8.71 3.85 6.35
N MET A 171 8.85 4.95 5.61
CA MET A 171 9.41 6.20 6.12
C MET A 171 8.54 6.80 7.23
N GLY A 172 7.22 6.84 7.07
CA GLY A 172 6.30 7.29 8.12
C GLY A 172 6.36 6.42 9.37
N GLN A 173 6.60 5.11 9.21
CA GLN A 173 6.86 4.17 10.31
C GLN A 173 8.29 4.27 10.88
N LYS A 174 9.13 5.19 10.39
CA LYS A 174 10.54 5.37 10.76
C LYS A 174 11.41 4.14 10.51
N LYS A 175 10.97 3.24 9.63
CA LYS A 175 11.73 2.06 9.18
C LYS A 175 12.64 2.43 8.03
N TYR A 176 13.58 3.34 8.29
CA TYR A 176 14.37 3.98 7.24
C TYR A 176 15.22 3.00 6.45
N SER A 177 15.82 1.99 7.10
CA SER A 177 16.60 0.97 6.38
C SER A 177 15.74 0.17 5.40
N GLU A 178 14.53 -0.23 5.79
CA GLU A 178 13.61 -0.93 4.88
C GLU A 178 13.12 -0.02 3.76
N ALA A 179 12.82 1.25 4.08
CA ALA A 179 12.42 2.26 3.10
C ALA A 179 13.51 2.48 2.04
N ILE A 180 14.77 2.65 2.46
CA ILE A 180 15.92 2.77 1.55
C ILE A 180 16.04 1.52 0.67
N ASN A 181 15.94 0.33 1.24
CA ASN A 181 16.04 -0.91 0.48
C ASN A 181 14.96 -1.01 -0.61
N VAL A 182 13.69 -0.73 -0.28
CA VAL A 182 12.59 -0.85 -1.25
C VAL A 182 12.69 0.22 -2.34
N LEU A 183 13.11 1.43 -1.99
CA LEU A 183 13.27 2.53 -2.94
C LEU A 183 14.52 2.33 -3.82
N ALA A 184 15.60 1.74 -3.29
CA ALA A 184 16.76 1.35 -4.07
C ALA A 184 16.42 0.22 -5.06
N VAL A 185 15.59 -0.75 -4.68
CA VAL A 185 15.06 -1.71 -5.66
C VAL A 185 14.17 -1.02 -6.70
N ASN A 186 13.41 0.00 -6.32
CA ASN A 186 12.58 0.76 -7.25
C ASN A 186 13.41 1.51 -8.31
N THR A 187 14.57 2.08 -7.94
CA THR A 187 15.48 2.71 -8.92
C THR A 187 16.09 1.70 -9.88
N LEU A 188 16.36 0.47 -9.43
CA LEU A 188 16.83 -0.62 -10.30
C LEU A 188 15.76 -1.10 -11.28
N LEU A 189 14.48 -1.08 -10.88
CA LEU A 189 13.36 -1.46 -11.74
C LEU A 189 12.98 -0.36 -12.75
N TYR A 190 13.14 0.91 -12.37
CA TYR A 190 12.76 2.06 -13.18
C TYR A 190 13.89 3.11 -13.22
N PRO A 191 15.02 2.79 -13.88
CA PRO A 191 16.24 3.59 -13.82
C PRO A 191 16.15 4.96 -14.51
N GLU A 192 15.14 5.19 -15.35
CA GLU A 192 14.91 6.46 -16.04
C GLU A 192 13.84 7.34 -15.35
N ASN A 193 13.21 6.84 -14.28
CA ASN A 193 12.18 7.58 -13.58
C ASN A 193 12.80 8.43 -12.47
N TYR A 194 12.94 9.75 -12.71
CA TYR A 194 13.54 10.67 -11.72
C TYR A 194 12.88 10.60 -10.33
N ASN A 195 11.57 10.31 -10.24
CA ASN A 195 10.82 10.26 -8.98
C ASN A 195 11.30 9.12 -8.06
N THR A 196 11.80 8.01 -8.62
CA THR A 196 12.34 6.91 -7.78
C THR A 196 13.62 7.33 -7.07
N TYR A 197 14.47 8.12 -7.72
CA TYR A 197 15.68 8.68 -7.12
C TYR A 197 15.37 9.79 -6.12
N ASP A 198 14.39 10.64 -6.44
CA ASP A 198 13.88 11.69 -5.53
C ASP A 198 13.38 11.05 -4.22
N SER A 199 12.54 10.02 -4.32
CA SER A 199 12.01 9.30 -3.15
C SER A 199 13.10 8.53 -2.38
N LEU A 200 14.07 7.92 -3.08
CA LEU A 200 15.22 7.28 -2.43
C LEU A 200 16.07 8.30 -1.66
N ALA A 201 16.30 9.48 -2.22
CA ALA A 201 17.02 10.56 -1.58
C ALA A 201 16.31 11.03 -0.30
N GLU A 202 14.99 11.16 -0.33
CA GLU A 202 14.19 11.49 0.85
C GLU A 202 14.35 10.45 1.96
N ALA A 203 14.35 9.16 1.61
CA ALA A 203 14.57 8.10 2.58
C ALA A 203 15.95 8.17 3.26
N TYR A 204 17.01 8.49 2.49
CA TYR A 204 18.34 8.73 3.05
C TYR A 204 18.37 9.99 3.93
N ALA A 205 17.74 11.08 3.50
CA ALA A 205 17.66 12.32 4.28
C ALA A 205 16.97 12.08 5.64
N LYS A 206 15.85 11.35 5.63
CA LYS A 206 15.12 10.95 6.86
C LYS A 206 15.93 9.99 7.73
N ALA A 207 16.80 9.17 7.15
CA ALA A 207 17.73 8.32 7.87
C ALA A 207 18.93 9.09 8.46
N GLY A 208 19.12 10.36 8.10
CA GLY A 208 20.27 11.19 8.49
C GLY A 208 21.51 11.02 7.61
N ASP A 209 21.42 10.27 6.51
CA ASP A 209 22.51 10.08 5.56
C ASP A 209 22.47 11.17 4.47
N VAL A 210 22.98 12.34 4.84
CA VAL A 210 22.95 13.55 4.01
C VAL A 210 23.75 13.37 2.72
N GLU A 211 24.87 12.67 2.76
CA GLU A 211 25.73 12.46 1.59
C GLU A 211 25.02 11.67 0.50
N ASN A 212 24.40 10.54 0.86
CA ASN A 212 23.62 9.75 -0.11
C ASN A 212 22.37 10.51 -0.56
N ALA A 213 21.68 11.22 0.34
CA ALA A 213 20.52 12.04 -0.03
C ALA A 213 20.89 13.06 -1.12
N ARG A 214 21.98 13.82 -0.93
CA ARG A 214 22.44 14.81 -1.92
C ARG A 214 22.81 14.16 -3.25
N SER A 215 23.46 12.99 -3.22
CA SER A 215 23.82 12.26 -4.44
C SER A 215 22.59 11.87 -5.24
N TYR A 216 21.56 11.30 -4.60
CA TYR A 216 20.35 10.86 -5.29
C TYR A 216 19.41 11.99 -5.71
N TYR A 217 19.33 13.09 -4.96
CA TYR A 217 18.60 14.28 -5.44
C TYR A 217 19.27 14.89 -6.67
N ARG A 218 20.61 14.94 -6.73
CA ARG A 218 21.33 15.36 -7.94
C ARG A 218 21.01 14.43 -9.10
N LYS A 219 20.97 13.12 -8.85
CA LYS A 219 20.59 12.15 -9.88
C LYS A 219 19.16 12.36 -10.41
N ALA A 220 18.21 12.69 -9.53
CA ALA A 220 16.86 13.04 -9.95
C ALA A 220 16.84 14.28 -10.86
N LEU A 221 17.62 15.31 -10.53
CA LEU A 221 17.74 16.53 -11.34
C LEU A 221 18.48 16.31 -12.68
N GLU A 222 19.47 15.41 -12.72
CA GLU A 222 20.11 15.00 -13.98
C GLU A 222 19.08 14.39 -14.94
N LEU A 223 18.19 13.52 -14.44
CA LEU A 223 17.15 12.87 -15.24
C LEU A 223 16.01 13.83 -15.58
N ASN A 224 15.69 14.76 -14.67
CA ASN A 224 14.67 15.78 -14.88
C ASN A 224 15.07 17.10 -14.19
N PRO A 225 15.61 18.07 -14.94
CA PRO A 225 15.98 19.38 -14.40
C PRO A 225 14.82 20.19 -13.81
N LYS A 226 13.56 19.79 -14.05
CA LYS A 226 12.35 20.42 -13.50
C LYS A 226 11.82 19.71 -12.25
N ALA A 227 12.56 18.78 -11.65
CA ALA A 227 12.20 18.14 -10.40
C ALA A 227 12.31 19.14 -9.23
N THR A 228 11.27 19.96 -9.03
CA THR A 228 11.26 21.06 -8.06
C THR A 228 11.51 20.58 -6.63
N HIS A 229 10.88 19.46 -6.24
CA HIS A 229 11.08 18.87 -4.93
C HIS A 229 12.56 18.54 -4.66
N ALA A 230 13.22 17.82 -5.57
CA ALA A 230 14.65 17.50 -5.44
C ALA A 230 15.54 18.75 -5.35
N ALA A 231 15.24 19.81 -6.11
CA ALA A 231 15.97 21.08 -6.04
C ALA A 231 15.78 21.79 -4.68
N GLU A 232 14.55 21.82 -4.17
CA GLU A 232 14.22 22.40 -2.86
C GLU A 232 14.92 21.66 -1.72
N GLN A 233 14.89 20.32 -1.74
CA GLN A 233 15.55 19.50 -0.71
C GLN A 233 17.07 19.66 -0.73
N LEU A 234 17.69 19.74 -1.91
CA LEU A 234 19.13 20.01 -2.01
C LEU A 234 19.56 21.37 -1.45
N ALA A 235 18.68 22.38 -1.54
CA ALA A 235 18.98 23.71 -1.05
C ALA A 235 18.99 23.80 0.48
N VAL A 236 18.26 22.91 1.16
CA VAL A 236 18.14 22.90 2.64
C VAL A 236 19.06 21.88 3.33
N LEU A 237 19.59 20.90 2.59
CA LEU A 237 20.59 19.97 3.09
C LEU A 237 21.98 20.66 3.12
N GLN A 238 22.40 21.10 4.30
CA GLN A 238 23.71 21.71 4.57
C GLN A 238 24.86 20.69 4.45
#